data_AF-I5BSE0-F1
#
_entry.id   AF-I5BSE0-F1
#
_cell.length_a   1.000
_cell.length_b   1.000
_cell.length_c   1.000
_cell.angle_alpha   90.00
_cell.angle_beta   90.00
_cell.angle_gamma   90.00
#
_symmetry.space_group_name_H-M   'P 1'
#
loop_
_entity.id
_entity.type
_entity.pdbx_description
1 polymer ?
#
loop_
_entity_poly.entity_id
_entity_poly.type
_entity_poly.pdbx_seq_one_letter_code
_entity_poly.pdbx_strand_id
1 'polypeptide(L)' 'MPDGKGATGAGRYPSLASNENLEYPEYAIFVITHGQKAMPAMGDMLTDQQIVDVVTYIRTHFGNNYTDEVTADQIVPPWP' A
#
# COMPACT_ATOMS: atom_id res chain seq x y z
N MET A 1 1.38 -5.43 14.02
CA MET A 1 2.80 -5.12 14.28
C MET A 1 2.93 -3.61 14.29
N PRO A 2 2.99 -2.98 15.47
CA PRO A 2 2.92 -1.53 15.59
C PRO A 2 4.05 -0.79 14.84
N ASP A 3 5.16 -1.47 14.57
CA ASP A 3 6.36 -0.92 13.94
C ASP A 3 6.47 -1.23 12.44
N GLY A 4 5.47 -1.88 11.83
CA GLY A 4 5.44 -2.12 10.39
C GLY A 4 6.51 -3.09 9.85
N LYS A 5 7.23 -3.82 10.70
CA LYS A 5 8.38 -4.66 10.27
C LYS A 5 8.04 -5.98 9.61
N GLY A 6 6.76 -6.34 9.57
CA GLY A 6 6.35 -7.66 9.09
C GLY A 6 6.76 -8.80 10.04
N ALA A 7 6.48 -10.03 9.64
CA ALA A 7 6.71 -11.22 10.47
C ALA A 7 7.13 -12.42 9.61
N THR A 8 7.87 -13.33 10.24
CA THR A 8 8.26 -14.63 9.69
C THR A 8 7.91 -15.74 10.70
N GLY A 9 7.61 -16.95 10.22
CA GLY A 9 7.16 -18.08 11.05
C GLY A 9 6.20 -18.98 10.29
N ALA A 10 5.01 -19.24 10.83
CA ALA A 10 3.94 -19.98 10.14
C ALA A 10 3.44 -19.28 8.85
N GLY A 11 3.88 -18.04 8.59
CA GLY A 11 3.66 -17.32 7.35
C GLY A 11 4.71 -16.20 7.18
N ARG A 12 4.76 -15.60 5.99
CA ARG A 12 5.63 -14.45 5.70
C ARG A 12 4.78 -13.22 5.42
N TYR A 13 4.88 -12.24 6.31
CA TYR A 13 4.31 -10.90 6.15
C TYR A 13 5.45 -9.94 5.82
N PRO A 14 5.46 -9.30 4.64
CA PRO A 14 6.52 -8.39 4.25
C PRO A 14 6.54 -7.13 5.15
N SER A 15 7.71 -6.49 5.23
CA SER A 15 7.86 -5.22 5.94
C SER A 15 7.23 -4.08 5.14
N LEU A 16 6.56 -3.18 5.85
CA LEU A 16 6.21 -1.84 5.38
C LEU A 16 7.28 -0.82 5.77
N ALA A 17 7.92 -1.01 6.93
CA ALA A 17 9.04 -0.20 7.38
C ALA A 17 10.24 -0.35 6.43
N SER A 18 10.81 0.78 6.00
CA SER A 18 11.99 0.86 5.11
C SER A 18 11.83 0.03 3.82
N ASN A 19 10.64 0.05 3.24
CA ASN A 19 10.33 -0.71 2.02
C ASN A 19 10.48 0.20 0.79
N GLU A 20 11.54 0.02 0.03
CA GLU A 20 11.86 0.81 -1.18
C GLU A 20 10.76 0.75 -2.25
N ASN A 21 9.97 -0.34 -2.30
CA ASN A 21 8.86 -0.41 -3.25
C ASN A 21 7.76 0.63 -2.96
N LEU A 22 7.71 1.17 -1.74
CA LEU A 22 6.76 2.23 -1.37
C LEU A 22 7.16 3.62 -1.88
N GLU A 23 8.34 3.76 -2.49
CA GLU A 23 8.73 4.99 -3.17
C GLU A 23 7.69 5.36 -4.25
N TYR A 24 7.25 4.36 -5.02
CA TYR A 24 6.21 4.52 -6.04
C TYR A 24 4.83 4.16 -5.47
N PRO A 25 3.87 5.10 -5.40
CA PRO A 25 2.55 4.84 -4.83
C PRO A 25 1.78 3.74 -5.59
N GLU A 26 2.03 3.57 -6.89
CA GLU A 26 1.38 2.59 -7.75
C GLU A 26 1.62 1.15 -7.29
N TYR A 27 2.79 0.86 -6.70
CA TYR A 27 3.06 -0.46 -6.12
C TYR A 27 2.09 -0.79 -4.99
N ALA A 28 1.92 0.14 -4.05
CA ALA A 28 1.02 -0.05 -2.92
C ALA A 28 -0.44 -0.08 -3.37
N ILE A 29 -0.82 0.82 -4.29
CA ILE A 29 -2.17 0.85 -4.89
C ILE A 29 -2.48 -0.50 -5.52
N PHE A 30 -1.58 -1.04 -6.35
CA PHE A 30 -1.76 -2.34 -7.01
C PHE A 30 -1.96 -3.48 -6.00
N VAL A 31 -1.11 -3.56 -4.98
CA VAL A 31 -1.19 -4.62 -3.96
C VAL A 31 -2.47 -4.53 -3.12
N ILE A 32 -2.92 -3.33 -2.78
CA ILE A 32 -4.16 -3.12 -2.02
C ILE A 32 -5.38 -3.48 -2.88
N THR A 33 -5.42 -3.00 -4.12
CA THR A 33 -6.57 -3.16 -5.01
C THR A 33 -6.72 -4.59 -5.52
N HIS A 34 -5.61 -5.25 -5.89
CA HIS A 34 -5.62 -6.57 -6.54
C HIS A 34 -5.19 -7.72 -5.62
N GLY A 35 -4.68 -7.40 -4.42
CA GLY A 35 -4.06 -8.38 -3.55
C GLY A 35 -2.69 -8.84 -4.05
N GLN A 36 -2.00 -9.64 -3.24
CA GLN A 36 -0.72 -10.24 -3.62
C GLN A 36 -0.46 -11.52 -2.83
N LYS A 37 -0.27 -12.64 -3.53
CA LYS A 37 -0.10 -13.97 -2.92
C LYS A 37 -1.31 -14.31 -2.03
N ALA A 38 -1.09 -14.49 -0.72
CA ALA A 38 -2.14 -14.77 0.24
C ALA A 38 -2.83 -13.51 0.80
N MET A 39 -2.40 -12.31 0.40
CA MET A 39 -3.09 -11.06 0.74
C MET A 39 -4.32 -10.90 -0.16
N PRO A 40 -5.54 -10.85 0.41
CA PRO A 40 -6.76 -10.61 -0.36
C PRO A 40 -6.77 -9.23 -1.01
N ALA A 41 -7.49 -9.11 -2.12
CA ALA A 41 -7.82 -7.83 -2.72
C ALA A 41 -8.78 -7.03 -1.82
N MET A 42 -8.57 -5.72 -1.73
CA MET A 42 -9.40 -4.78 -0.98
C MET A 42 -10.07 -3.73 -1.88
N GLY A 43 -9.89 -3.80 -3.20
CA GLY A 43 -10.40 -2.81 -4.15
C GLY A 43 -11.93 -2.63 -4.12
N ASP A 44 -12.68 -3.71 -3.85
CA ASP A 44 -14.15 -3.66 -3.74
C ASP A 44 -14.64 -3.30 -2.33
N MET A 45 -13.72 -3.23 -1.34
CA MET A 45 -14.04 -3.01 0.07
C MET A 45 -13.76 -1.59 0.55
N LEU A 46 -12.87 -0.88 -0.14
CA LEU A 46 -12.42 0.46 0.21
C LEU A 46 -12.83 1.44 -0.88
N THR A 47 -13.13 2.68 -0.49
CA THR A 47 -13.26 3.78 -1.46
C THR A 47 -11.90 4.23 -1.96
N ASP A 48 -11.85 4.88 -3.11
CA ASP A 48 -10.60 5.44 -3.66
C ASP A 48 -9.89 6.34 -2.65
N GLN A 49 -10.63 7.20 -1.94
CA GLN A 49 -10.07 8.06 -0.90
C GLN A 49 -9.47 7.24 0.26
N GLN A 50 -10.11 6.15 0.68
CA GLN A 50 -9.55 5.29 1.73
C GLN A 50 -8.26 4.60 1.27
N ILE A 51 -8.16 4.23 -0.01
CA ILE A 51 -6.92 3.69 -0.58
C ILE A 51 -5.83 4.78 -0.58
N VAL A 52 -6.14 6.00 -1.02
CA VAL A 52 -5.21 7.15 -0.97
C VAL A 52 -4.71 7.40 0.45
N ASP A 53 -5.60 7.41 1.44
CA ASP A 53 -5.25 7.65 2.84
C ASP A 53 -4.32 6.56 3.40
N VAL A 54 -4.62 5.28 3.10
CA VAL A 54 -3.80 4.14 3.52
C VAL A 54 -2.42 4.19 2.85
N VAL A 55 -2.35 4.44 1.55
CA VAL A 55 -1.08 4.51 0.80
C VAL A 55 -0.23 5.67 1.32
N THR A 56 -0.84 6.83 1.52
CA THR A 56 -0.16 8.00 2.10
C THR A 56 0.37 7.69 3.49
N TYR A 57 -0.43 7.03 4.35
CA TYR A 57 -0.01 6.65 5.69
C TYR A 57 1.22 5.73 5.65
N ILE A 58 1.19 4.62 4.90
CA ILE A 58 2.32 3.67 4.88
C ILE A 58 3.59 4.27 4.23
N ARG A 59 3.44 5.24 3.31
CA ARG A 59 4.57 5.94 2.66
C ARG A 59 5.25 6.97 3.55
N THR A 60 4.56 7.47 4.58
CA THR A 60 5.05 8.54 5.48
C THR A 60 5.27 8.08 6.93
N HIS A 61 4.89 6.84 7.25
CA HIS A 61 5.05 6.25 8.58
C HIS A 61 6.03 5.07 8.56
N PHE A 62 6.31 4.50 9.74
CA PHE A 62 7.23 3.36 9.91
C PHE A 62 8.67 3.63 9.47
N GLY A 63 9.08 4.90 9.47
CA GLY A 63 10.40 5.34 9.01
C GLY A 63 10.51 5.58 7.50
N ASN A 64 9.40 5.50 6.76
CA ASN A 64 9.34 5.93 5.36
C ASN A 64 9.12 7.45 5.29
N ASN A 65 9.62 8.09 4.22
CA ASN A 65 9.50 9.53 4.01
C ASN A 65 9.26 9.85 2.52
N TYR A 66 8.31 9.13 1.91
CA TYR A 66 7.90 9.38 0.53
C TYR A 66 6.71 10.33 0.54
N THR A 67 6.97 11.61 0.27
CA THR A 67 6.01 12.71 0.47
C THR A 67 5.32 13.17 -0.80
N ASP A 68 5.59 12.54 -1.94
CA ASP A 68 4.91 12.87 -3.19
C ASP A 68 3.41 12.59 -3.05
N GLU A 69 2.60 13.48 -3.62
CA GLU A 69 1.15 13.40 -3.54
C GLU A 69 0.62 12.09 -4.14
N VAL A 70 -0.39 11.51 -3.48
CA VAL A 70 -1.14 10.36 -3.95
C VAL A 70 -2.55 10.83 -4.28
N THR A 71 -3.00 10.59 -5.51
CA THR A 71 -4.30 11.07 -6.00
C THR A 71 -5.22 9.91 -6.38
N ALA A 72 -6.53 10.14 -6.30
CA ALA A 72 -7.52 9.14 -6.70
C ALA A 72 -7.42 8.76 -8.19
N ASP A 73 -6.92 9.66 -9.04
CA ASP A 73 -6.70 9.40 -10.46
C ASP A 73 -5.68 8.28 -10.72
N GLN A 74 -4.81 7.97 -9.75
CA GLN A 74 -3.86 6.84 -9.85
C GLN A 74 -4.52 5.48 -9.60
N ILE A 75 -5.74 5.45 -9.06
CA ILE A 75 -6.49 4.22 -8.76
C ILE A 75 -7.38 3.85 -9.96
N VAL A 76 -7.98 4.85 -10.59
CA VAL A 76 -8.86 4.66 -11.74
C VAL A 76 -7.99 4.49 -13.00
N PRO A 77 -8.20 3.43 -13.80
CA PRO A 77 -7.46 3.29 -15.04
C PRO A 77 -7.74 4.48 -15.98
N PRO A 78 -6.72 5.01 -16.69
CA PRO A 78 -6.86 6.20 -17.54
C PRO A 78 -7.67 5.97 -18.83
N TRP A 79 -8.34 4.82 -18.98
CA TRP A 79 -9.10 4.45 -20.18
C TRP A 79 -10.49 3.91 -19.82
N PRO A 80 -11.54 4.23 -20.60
CA PRO A 80 -12.92 3.77 -20.39
C PRO A 80 -13.13 2.28 -20.69
#